data_AF-A0A9D0KIR2-F1
#
_entry.id   AF-A0A9D0KIR2-F1
#
_cell.length_a   1.000
_cell.length_b   1.000
_cell.length_c   1.000
_cell.angle_alpha   90.00
_cell.angle_beta   90.00
_cell.angle_gamma   90.00
#
_symmetry.space_group_name_H-M   'P 1'
#
loop_
_entity.id
_entity.type
_entity.pdbx_description
1 polymer ?
#
loop_
_entity_poly.entity_id
_entity_poly.type
_entity_poly.pdbx_seq_one_letter_code
_entity_poly.pdbx_strand_id
1 'polypeptide(L)'
;MVETALFTMSGVAWPEGADPLGLWQVEPQLERAFDTRSAVDDRLVWSVALPGDHQLAQVQIAARLQKVTQVQARLEDAERKLGTLSVGTPFAHDQDTAAAALLTEVLVIQQGRTAMASGIDPQRWVDLYHEATALLRQFRRLLLYYGWVETEIAGEFVGLTTIDWSSDYQTAWQDGITADGMRLHLDAVRLALASRQALDRLVTVIVTGALELAVKAGIPGGHVLLLPAVYRYVRTILQQLQELERVS
;
A
#
# COMPACT_ATOMS: atom_id res chain seq x y z
N MET A 1 28.47 -1.33 -15.14
CA MET A 1 27.05 -1.55 -14.82
C MET A 1 26.78 -0.77 -13.54
N VAL A 2 25.76 0.10 -13.51
CA VAL A 2 25.43 0.84 -12.28
C VAL A 2 24.70 -0.14 -11.35
N GLU A 3 25.33 -0.50 -10.23
CA GLU A 3 24.67 -1.31 -9.21
C GLU A 3 23.49 -0.52 -8.66
N THR A 4 22.28 -1.04 -8.86
CA THR A 4 21.03 -0.41 -8.42
C THR A 4 20.52 -1.19 -7.22
N ALA A 5 20.11 -0.47 -6.18
CA ALA A 5 19.51 -1.04 -5.00
C ALA A 5 18.18 -1.70 -5.35
N LEU A 6 17.94 -2.87 -4.76
CA LEU A 6 16.69 -3.60 -4.89
C LEU A 6 15.94 -3.53 -3.57
N PHE A 7 14.69 -3.10 -3.64
CA PHE A 7 13.78 -3.01 -2.51
C PHE A 7 12.63 -3.97 -2.80
N THR A 8 12.61 -5.12 -2.13
CA THR A 8 11.61 -6.16 -2.35
C THR A 8 10.76 -6.37 -1.10
N MET A 9 9.51 -6.77 -1.33
CA MET A 9 8.56 -7.13 -0.27
C MET A 9 7.94 -8.48 -0.60
N SER A 10 7.98 -9.41 0.34
CA SER A 10 7.45 -10.77 0.21
C SER A 10 6.59 -11.15 1.42
N GLY A 11 5.90 -12.29 1.34
CA GLY A 11 4.98 -12.74 2.41
C GLY A 11 3.60 -12.06 2.39
N VAL A 12 3.31 -11.23 1.39
CA VAL A 12 2.02 -10.56 1.21
C VAL A 12 1.51 -10.68 -0.22
N ALA A 13 0.21 -10.93 -0.37
CA ALA A 13 -0.47 -10.95 -1.67
C ALA A 13 -1.34 -9.70 -1.84
N TRP A 14 -0.91 -8.80 -2.72
CA TRP A 14 -1.63 -7.57 -3.04
C TRP A 14 -2.72 -7.80 -4.10
N PRO A 15 -3.85 -7.06 -4.06
CA PRO A 15 -4.97 -7.25 -4.99
C PRO A 15 -4.60 -7.13 -6.47
N GLU A 16 -3.62 -6.27 -6.80
CA GLU A 16 -3.15 -6.05 -8.18
C GLU A 16 -1.81 -6.74 -8.46
N GLY A 17 -1.30 -7.57 -7.53
CA GLY A 17 0.04 -8.16 -7.63
C GLY A 17 1.20 -7.16 -7.52
N ALA A 18 0.91 -5.90 -7.20
CA ALA A 18 1.87 -4.82 -7.06
C ALA A 18 1.70 -4.10 -5.72
N ASP A 19 2.78 -3.50 -5.22
CA ASP A 19 2.77 -2.71 -4.00
C ASP A 19 1.82 -1.50 -4.19
N PRO A 20 0.80 -1.32 -3.33
CA PRO A 20 -0.13 -0.21 -3.43
C PRO A 20 0.54 1.17 -3.25
N LEU A 21 1.74 1.22 -2.67
CA LEU A 21 2.52 2.46 -2.54
C LEU A 21 3.54 2.65 -3.68
N GLY A 22 3.89 1.57 -4.39
CA GLY A 22 4.98 1.50 -5.39
C GLY A 22 6.37 1.81 -4.86
N LEU A 23 6.57 1.57 -3.57
CA LEU A 23 7.83 1.69 -2.85
C LEU A 23 8.64 0.39 -2.88
N TRP A 24 8.00 -0.75 -3.16
CA TRP A 24 8.62 -2.07 -3.13
C TRP A 24 8.25 -2.89 -4.36
N GLN A 25 9.19 -3.72 -4.82
CA GLN A 25 8.91 -4.77 -5.79
C GLN A 25 8.29 -5.95 -5.04
N VAL A 26 7.10 -6.38 -5.47
CA VAL A 26 6.42 -7.52 -4.85
C VAL A 26 6.96 -8.80 -5.47
N GLU A 27 7.53 -9.66 -4.64
CA GLU A 27 7.96 -10.97 -5.12
C GLU A 27 6.74 -11.89 -5.24
N PRO A 28 6.53 -12.55 -6.40
CA PRO A 28 5.40 -13.46 -6.56
C PRO A 28 5.53 -14.60 -5.56
N GLN A 29 4.45 -14.89 -4.84
CA GLN A 29 4.36 -16.08 -3.99
C GLN A 29 4.41 -17.32 -4.88
N LEU A 30 5.61 -17.82 -5.17
CA LEU A 30 5.80 -19.15 -5.71
C LEU A 30 5.37 -20.12 -4.60
N GLU A 31 4.24 -20.79 -4.79
CA GLU A 31 3.84 -21.95 -4.01
C GLU A 31 4.95 -23.01 -4.12
N ARG A 32 5.96 -22.94 -3.26
CA ARG A 32 7.00 -23.96 -3.14
C ARG A 32 6.37 -25.17 -2.44
N ALA A 33 5.73 -26.02 -3.23
CA ALA A 33 4.94 -27.15 -2.77
C ALA A 33 5.73 -28.28 -2.05
N PHE A 34 7.06 -28.23 -1.96
CA PHE A 34 7.87 -29.32 -1.39
C PHE A 34 9.19 -28.86 -0.76
N ASP A 35 9.15 -28.00 0.26
CA ASP A 35 10.28 -27.86 1.18
C ASP A 35 9.81 -27.97 2.63
N THR A 36 10.19 -29.04 3.33
CA THR A 36 9.82 -29.31 4.73
C THR A 36 10.48 -28.34 5.72
N ARG A 37 11.26 -27.36 5.25
CA ARG A 37 11.67 -26.17 6.02
C ARG A 37 10.81 -24.92 5.74
N SER A 38 9.97 -24.95 4.72
CA SER A 38 9.00 -23.89 4.43
C SER A 38 7.65 -24.27 5.06
N ALA A 39 7.54 -24.08 6.37
CA ALA A 39 6.28 -23.52 6.84
C ALA A 39 6.07 -22.25 6.00
N VAL A 40 4.91 -22.08 5.38
CA VAL A 40 4.51 -20.81 4.76
C VAL A 40 4.76 -19.77 5.84
N ASP A 41 5.88 -19.06 5.75
CA ASP A 41 6.22 -18.10 6.77
C ASP A 41 5.29 -16.94 6.47
N ASP A 42 4.22 -16.88 7.24
CA ASP A 42 3.20 -15.82 7.28
C ASP A 42 3.87 -14.51 7.77
N ARG A 43 5.09 -14.21 7.33
CA ARG A 43 5.92 -13.10 7.77
C ARG A 43 6.10 -12.16 6.60
N LEU A 44 5.83 -10.90 6.86
CA LEU A 44 6.09 -9.83 5.91
C LEU A 44 7.60 -9.56 5.91
N VAL A 45 8.29 -9.79 4.80
CA VAL A 45 9.74 -9.54 4.71
C VAL A 45 9.97 -8.37 3.77
N TRP A 46 10.67 -7.35 4.27
CA TRP A 46 11.25 -6.26 3.48
C TRP A 46 12.74 -6.52 3.31
N SER A 47 13.15 -6.88 2.09
CA SER A 47 14.56 -7.11 1.78
C SER A 47 15.12 -5.93 1.01
N VAL A 48 16.28 -5.43 1.45
CA VAL A 48 16.98 -4.29 0.86
C VAL A 48 18.37 -4.74 0.45
N ALA A 49 18.61 -4.89 -0.85
CA ALA A 49 19.94 -5.14 -1.39
C ALA A 49 20.54 -3.82 -1.89
N LEU A 50 21.67 -3.41 -1.32
CA LEU A 50 22.36 -2.15 -1.61
C LEU A 50 23.67 -2.40 -2.38
N PRO A 51 24.10 -1.44 -3.20
CA PRO A 51 25.41 -1.50 -3.87
C PRO A 51 26.55 -1.44 -2.85
N GLY A 52 27.73 -1.93 -3.25
CA GLY A 52 28.93 -1.88 -2.38
C GLY A 52 29.48 -0.47 -2.17
N ASP A 53 29.19 0.45 -3.09
CA ASP A 53 29.50 1.87 -2.92
C ASP A 53 28.57 2.50 -1.87
N HIS A 54 29.15 2.86 -0.73
CA HIS A 54 28.43 3.41 0.42
C HIS A 54 27.74 4.74 0.12
N GLN A 55 28.38 5.62 -0.65
CA GLN A 55 27.80 6.91 -0.98
C GLN A 55 26.62 6.73 -1.94
N LEU A 56 26.75 5.82 -2.90
CA LEU A 56 25.66 5.45 -3.81
C LEU A 56 24.50 4.79 -3.05
N ALA A 57 24.78 3.87 -2.13
CA ALA A 57 23.77 3.22 -1.29
C ALA A 57 22.99 4.23 -0.44
N GLN A 58 23.68 5.20 0.18
CA GLN A 58 23.04 6.28 0.94
C GLN A 58 22.13 7.14 0.08
N VAL A 59 22.56 7.53 -1.12
CA VAL A 59 21.74 8.32 -2.04
C VAL A 59 20.48 7.55 -2.43
N GLN A 60 20.60 6.26 -2.75
CA GLN A 60 19.47 5.46 -3.20
C GLN A 60 18.45 5.19 -2.07
N ILE A 61 18.91 4.94 -0.84
CA ILE A 61 18.01 4.74 0.30
C ILE A 61 17.34 6.06 0.74
N ALA A 62 18.07 7.18 0.72
CA ALA A 62 17.52 8.49 1.00
C ALA A 62 16.45 8.90 -0.02
N ALA A 63 16.69 8.62 -1.31
CA ALA A 63 15.69 8.82 -2.36
C ALA A 63 14.43 7.97 -2.11
N ARG A 64 14.58 6.72 -1.64
CA ARG A 64 13.43 5.87 -1.30
C ARG A 64 12.65 6.39 -0.09
N LEU A 65 13.34 6.86 0.95
CA LEU A 65 12.72 7.51 2.11
C LEU A 65 11.94 8.78 1.71
N GLN A 66 12.52 9.61 0.83
CA GLN A 66 11.84 10.79 0.31
C GLN A 66 10.55 10.43 -0.43
N LYS A 67 10.55 9.34 -1.22
CA LYS A 67 9.33 8.84 -1.88
C LYS A 67 8.25 8.44 -0.87
N VAL A 68 8.62 7.81 0.24
CA VAL A 68 7.64 7.48 1.29
C VAL A 68 6.99 8.75 1.85
N THR A 69 7.78 9.79 2.13
CA THR A 69 7.26 11.08 2.59
C THR A 69 6.29 11.71 1.59
N GLN A 70 6.60 11.64 0.29
CA GLN A 70 5.70 12.14 -0.76
C GLN A 70 4.40 11.34 -0.85
N VAL A 71 4.48 10.00 -0.76
CA VAL A 71 3.31 9.12 -0.71
C VAL A 71 2.44 9.46 0.50
N GLN A 72 3.04 9.62 1.68
CA GLN A 72 2.31 10.02 2.90
C GLN A 72 1.60 11.36 2.70
N ALA A 73 2.29 12.40 2.21
CA ALA A 73 1.70 13.70 1.91
C ALA A 73 0.53 13.60 0.91
N ARG A 74 0.66 12.73 -0.09
CA ARG A 74 -0.39 12.50 -1.09
C ARG A 74 -1.61 11.80 -0.51
N LEU A 75 -1.41 10.86 0.41
CA LEU A 75 -2.50 10.22 1.16
C LEU A 75 -3.26 11.24 2.01
N GLU A 76 -2.57 12.17 2.69
CA GLU A 76 -3.27 13.24 3.44
C GLU A 76 -4.07 14.17 2.54
N ASP A 77 -3.56 14.47 1.34
CA ASP A 77 -4.29 15.26 0.36
C ASP A 77 -5.53 14.53 -0.17
N ALA A 78 -5.41 13.23 -0.47
CA ALA A 78 -6.52 12.40 -0.88
C ALA A 78 -7.61 12.33 0.21
N GLU A 79 -7.21 12.18 1.47
CA GLU A 79 -8.10 12.20 2.64
C GLU A 79 -8.89 13.51 2.71
N ARG A 80 -8.20 14.66 2.65
CA ARG A 80 -8.85 15.99 2.61
C ARG A 80 -9.82 16.11 1.45
N LYS A 81 -9.42 15.67 0.25
CA LYS A 81 -10.26 15.74 -0.95
C LYS A 81 -11.53 14.93 -0.79
N LEU A 82 -11.45 13.68 -0.35
CA LEU A 82 -12.60 12.82 -0.04
C LEU A 82 -13.56 13.51 0.95
N GLY A 83 -13.01 14.16 1.98
CA GLY A 83 -13.76 14.97 2.95
C GLY A 83 -14.52 16.15 2.33
N THR A 84 -14.04 16.71 1.22
CA THR A 84 -14.69 17.83 0.52
C THR A 84 -15.64 17.41 -0.62
N LEU A 85 -15.57 16.16 -1.09
CA LEU A 85 -16.42 15.68 -2.18
C LEU A 85 -17.91 15.80 -1.81
N SER A 86 -18.72 16.29 -2.74
CA SER A 86 -20.17 16.41 -2.60
C SER A 86 -20.87 15.50 -3.61
N VAL A 87 -21.82 14.70 -3.14
CA VAL A 87 -22.58 13.78 -3.98
C VAL A 87 -23.78 14.54 -4.58
N GLY A 88 -23.90 14.60 -5.91
CA GLY A 88 -25.09 15.15 -6.59
C GLY A 88 -24.91 16.53 -7.25
N THR A 89 -23.75 17.19 -7.13
CA THR A 89 -23.44 18.38 -7.94
C THR A 89 -22.82 17.98 -9.28
N PRO A 90 -23.38 18.43 -10.43
CA PRO A 90 -22.75 18.21 -11.72
C PRO A 90 -21.40 18.92 -11.76
N PHE A 91 -20.34 18.16 -12.08
CA PHE A 91 -18.99 18.72 -12.16
C PHE A 91 -18.88 19.65 -13.36
N ALA A 92 -18.71 20.94 -13.10
CA ALA A 92 -18.24 21.88 -14.08
C ALA A 92 -16.72 21.71 -14.26
N HIS A 93 -16.33 21.00 -15.31
CA HIS A 93 -14.99 21.05 -15.95
C HIS A 93 -13.74 20.94 -15.05
N ASP A 94 -13.83 20.29 -13.89
CA ASP A 94 -12.68 20.12 -12.99
C ASP A 94 -11.74 19.00 -13.47
N GLN A 95 -10.43 19.25 -13.39
CA GLN A 95 -9.35 18.47 -14.02
C GLN A 95 -9.05 17.14 -13.29
N ASP A 96 -9.76 16.80 -12.22
CA ASP A 96 -9.55 15.59 -11.43
C ASP A 96 -10.42 14.42 -11.95
N THR A 97 -9.90 13.72 -12.97
CA THR A 97 -10.54 12.56 -13.59
C THR A 97 -10.77 11.40 -12.62
N ALA A 98 -9.92 11.26 -11.59
CA ALA A 98 -10.06 10.22 -10.59
C ALA A 98 -11.27 10.48 -9.67
N ALA A 99 -11.46 11.72 -9.23
CA ALA A 99 -12.62 12.10 -8.40
C ALA A 99 -13.94 11.94 -9.16
N ALA A 100 -13.96 12.30 -10.45
CA ALA A 100 -15.13 12.12 -11.31
C ALA A 100 -15.50 10.64 -11.50
N ALA A 101 -14.50 9.77 -11.66
CA ALA A 101 -14.71 8.32 -11.74
C ALA A 101 -15.30 7.75 -10.44
N LEU A 102 -14.73 8.14 -9.29
CA LEU A 102 -15.22 7.74 -7.97
C LEU A 102 -16.70 8.11 -7.77
N LEU A 103 -17.09 9.34 -8.08
CA LEU A 103 -18.47 9.79 -7.90
C LEU A 103 -19.44 9.11 -8.87
N THR A 104 -18.98 8.76 -10.07
CA THR A 104 -19.75 7.92 -10.99
C THR A 104 -20.06 6.55 -10.35
N GLU A 105 -19.08 5.92 -9.70
CA GLU A 105 -19.29 4.67 -8.98
C GLU A 105 -20.23 4.82 -7.78
N VAL A 106 -20.10 5.92 -7.02
CA VAL A 106 -21.03 6.24 -5.91
C VAL A 106 -22.47 6.31 -6.40
N LEU A 107 -22.72 6.98 -7.53
CA LEU A 107 -24.06 7.06 -8.13
C LEU A 107 -24.58 5.69 -8.58
N VAL A 108 -23.72 4.84 -9.15
CA VAL A 108 -24.08 3.47 -9.52
C VAL A 108 -24.50 2.65 -8.30
N ILE A 109 -23.74 2.72 -7.20
CA ILE A 109 -24.07 1.99 -5.96
C ILE A 109 -25.38 2.50 -5.37
N GLN A 110 -25.59 3.83 -5.40
CA GLN A 110 -26.84 4.45 -4.97
C GLN A 110 -28.03 3.94 -5.79
N GLN A 111 -27.90 3.90 -7.12
CA GLN A 111 -28.93 3.41 -8.04
C GLN A 111 -29.17 1.89 -7.90
N GLY A 112 -28.12 1.08 -7.82
CA GLY A 112 -28.21 -0.38 -7.67
C GLY A 112 -28.98 -0.79 -6.40
N ARG A 113 -28.76 -0.07 -5.28
CA ARG A 113 -29.56 -0.25 -4.07
C ARG A 113 -31.04 0.05 -4.30
N THR A 114 -31.37 1.14 -5.02
CA THR A 114 -32.77 1.46 -5.37
C THR A 114 -33.38 0.43 -6.32
N ALA A 115 -32.58 -0.17 -7.20
CA ALA A 115 -32.98 -1.23 -8.10
C ALA A 115 -33.24 -2.57 -7.37
N MET A 116 -32.41 -2.96 -6.40
CA MET A 116 -32.67 -4.12 -5.52
C MET A 116 -33.97 -3.97 -4.74
N ALA A 117 -34.25 -2.77 -4.20
CA ALA A 117 -35.52 -2.47 -3.56
C ALA A 117 -36.72 -2.58 -4.53
N SER A 118 -36.46 -2.47 -5.83
CA SER A 118 -37.44 -2.56 -6.91
C SER A 118 -37.39 -3.91 -7.68
N GLY A 119 -36.53 -4.86 -7.28
CA GLY A 119 -36.41 -6.19 -7.89
C GLY A 119 -35.58 -6.30 -9.19
N ILE A 120 -34.69 -5.36 -9.50
CA ILE A 120 -33.90 -5.34 -10.75
C ILE A 120 -32.38 -5.42 -10.46
N ASP A 121 -31.69 -6.24 -11.29
CA ASP A 121 -30.26 -6.63 -11.34
C ASP A 121 -29.51 -6.90 -10.00
N PRO A 122 -29.60 -8.14 -9.48
CA PRO A 122 -28.89 -8.57 -8.28
C PRO A 122 -27.40 -8.90 -8.49
N GLN A 123 -26.95 -9.22 -9.70
CA GLN A 123 -25.64 -9.85 -9.91
C GLN A 123 -24.50 -8.86 -9.67
N ARG A 124 -24.63 -7.64 -10.21
CA ARG A 124 -23.64 -6.58 -10.03
C ARG A 124 -23.38 -6.24 -8.56
N TRP A 125 -24.41 -6.34 -7.73
CA TRP A 125 -24.29 -6.07 -6.30
C TRP A 125 -23.49 -7.17 -5.57
N VAL A 126 -23.72 -8.42 -5.93
CA VAL A 126 -22.98 -9.58 -5.40
C VAL A 126 -21.50 -9.47 -5.76
N ASP A 127 -21.18 -9.10 -7.00
CA ASP A 127 -19.80 -8.94 -7.46
C ASP A 127 -19.07 -7.83 -6.67
N LEU A 128 -19.69 -6.66 -6.51
CA LEU A 128 -19.15 -5.55 -5.72
C LEU A 128 -18.95 -5.93 -4.23
N TYR A 129 -19.87 -6.71 -3.67
CA TYR A 129 -19.73 -7.22 -2.31
C TYR A 129 -18.54 -8.18 -2.18
N HIS A 130 -18.34 -9.07 -3.16
CA HIS A 130 -17.18 -9.96 -3.18
C HIS A 130 -15.86 -9.18 -3.30
N GLU A 131 -15.80 -8.16 -4.16
CA GLU A 131 -14.64 -7.26 -4.24
C GLU A 131 -14.34 -6.59 -2.89
N ALA A 132 -15.36 -6.03 -2.23
CA ALA A 132 -15.22 -5.38 -0.94
C ALA A 132 -14.72 -6.34 0.15
N THR A 133 -15.28 -7.54 0.23
CA THR A 133 -14.87 -8.53 1.24
C THR A 133 -13.47 -9.09 1.00
N ALA A 134 -13.05 -9.23 -0.26
CA ALA A 134 -11.70 -9.62 -0.62
C ALA A 134 -10.69 -8.55 -0.19
N LEU A 135 -10.99 -7.28 -0.47
CA LEU A 135 -10.14 -6.15 -0.10
C LEU A 135 -9.99 -6.03 1.44
N LEU A 136 -11.09 -6.15 2.18
CA LEU A 136 -11.05 -6.16 3.66
C LEU A 136 -10.20 -7.29 4.22
N ARG A 137 -10.27 -8.49 3.60
CA ARG A 137 -9.45 -9.63 4.00
C ARG A 137 -7.96 -9.35 3.81
N GLN A 138 -7.59 -8.65 2.75
CA GLN A 138 -6.20 -8.24 2.51
C GLN A 138 -5.74 -7.20 3.52
N PHE A 139 -6.51 -6.15 3.78
CA PHE A 139 -6.15 -5.15 4.80
C PHE A 139 -5.96 -5.76 6.18
N ARG A 140 -6.84 -6.68 6.58
CA ARG A 140 -6.69 -7.40 7.84
C ARG A 140 -5.37 -8.18 7.90
N ARG A 141 -4.96 -8.81 6.80
CA ARG A 141 -3.68 -9.53 6.72
C ARG A 141 -2.51 -8.57 6.93
N LEU A 142 -2.50 -7.41 6.27
CA LEU A 142 -1.45 -6.40 6.41
C LEU A 142 -1.22 -5.99 7.87
N LEU A 143 -2.29 -5.82 8.63
CA LEU A 143 -2.24 -5.33 10.02
C LEU A 143 -1.78 -6.39 11.02
N LEU A 144 -1.85 -7.69 10.68
CA LEU A 144 -1.64 -8.79 11.63
C LEU A 144 -0.25 -9.43 11.55
N TYR A 145 0.58 -9.06 10.57
CA TYR A 145 1.85 -9.75 10.34
C TYR A 145 3.02 -9.16 11.13
N TYR A 146 3.82 -10.07 11.70
CA TYR A 146 5.17 -9.78 12.16
C TYR A 146 6.06 -9.53 10.94
N GLY A 147 6.90 -8.51 11.03
CA GLY A 147 7.66 -7.99 9.90
C GLY A 147 9.16 -8.17 10.07
N TRP A 148 9.88 -8.57 9.04
CA TRP A 148 11.33 -8.69 9.04
C TRP A 148 11.94 -7.70 8.05
N VAL A 149 13.04 -7.07 8.44
CA VAL A 149 13.83 -6.21 7.55
C VAL A 149 15.20 -6.82 7.41
N GLU A 150 15.53 -7.22 6.20
CA GLU A 150 16.83 -7.80 5.85
C GLU A 150 17.58 -6.79 4.99
N THR A 151 18.88 -6.65 5.24
CA THR A 151 19.74 -5.80 4.42
C THR A 151 20.99 -6.53 3.98
N GLU A 152 21.25 -6.44 2.68
CA GLU A 152 22.48 -6.91 2.06
C GLU A 152 23.23 -5.73 1.44
N ILE A 153 24.56 -5.74 1.51
CA ILE A 153 25.43 -4.77 0.84
C ILE A 153 26.42 -5.55 -0.01
N ALA A 154 26.47 -5.27 -1.32
CA ALA A 154 27.30 -6.02 -2.27
C ALA A 154 27.08 -7.55 -2.23
N GLY A 155 25.86 -7.98 -1.88
CA GLY A 155 25.50 -9.40 -1.73
C GLY A 155 25.93 -10.05 -0.40
N GLU A 156 26.49 -9.28 0.54
CA GLU A 156 26.79 -9.75 1.89
C GLU A 156 25.69 -9.31 2.87
N PHE A 157 25.20 -10.26 3.66
CA PHE A 157 24.16 -10.02 4.66
C PHE A 157 24.70 -9.17 5.83
N VAL A 158 24.08 -8.03 6.08
CA VAL A 158 24.54 -7.04 7.08
C VAL A 158 23.78 -7.14 8.39
N GLY A 159 22.47 -7.35 8.32
CA GLY A 159 21.63 -7.35 9.50
C GLY A 159 20.19 -7.75 9.21
N LEU A 160 19.55 -8.25 10.25
CA LEU A 160 18.13 -8.58 10.29
C LEU A 160 17.50 -7.85 11.46
N THR A 161 16.48 -7.05 11.18
CA THR A 161 15.63 -6.47 12.22
C THR A 161 14.27 -7.14 12.19
N THR A 162 13.88 -7.72 13.32
CA THR A 162 12.52 -8.22 13.53
C THR A 162 11.68 -7.09 14.12
N ILE A 163 10.49 -6.89 13.56
CA ILE A 163 9.53 -5.86 13.95
C ILE A 163 8.27 -6.58 14.40
N ASP A 164 7.86 -6.33 15.63
CA ASP A 164 6.61 -6.87 16.15
C ASP A 164 5.40 -6.08 15.64
N TRP A 165 4.19 -6.54 15.97
CA TRP A 165 2.99 -5.80 15.60
C TRP A 165 2.88 -4.45 16.35
N SER A 166 3.50 -4.31 17.53
CA SER A 166 3.50 -3.12 18.40
C SER A 166 4.54 -2.06 18.03
N SER A 167 5.36 -2.33 17.00
CA SER A 167 6.50 -1.53 16.55
C SER A 167 7.72 -1.56 17.49
N ASP A 168 7.78 -2.49 18.42
CA ASP A 168 9.04 -2.89 19.06
C ASP A 168 9.88 -3.67 18.04
N TYR A 169 11.21 -3.49 18.10
CA TYR A 169 12.10 -4.11 17.14
C TYR A 169 13.43 -4.54 17.76
N GLN A 170 13.94 -5.66 17.27
CA GLN A 170 15.23 -6.21 17.67
C GLN A 170 16.08 -6.45 16.44
N THR A 171 17.33 -5.98 16.50
CA THR A 171 18.29 -6.11 15.40
C THR A 171 19.38 -7.11 15.75
N ALA A 172 19.55 -8.11 14.89
CA ALA A 172 20.70 -8.99 14.86
C ALA A 172 21.69 -8.47 13.80
N TRP A 173 22.95 -8.36 14.18
CA TRP A 173 24.03 -7.86 13.34
C TRP A 173 24.91 -9.02 12.86
N GLN A 174 25.48 -8.88 11.67
CA GLN A 174 26.59 -9.74 11.26
C GLN A 174 27.84 -9.41 12.10
N ASP A 175 28.64 -10.43 12.42
CA ASP A 175 29.93 -10.24 13.09
C ASP A 175 30.88 -9.37 12.25
N GLY A 176 31.53 -8.40 12.90
CA GLY A 176 32.51 -7.53 12.23
C GLY A 176 31.91 -6.42 11.37
N ILE A 177 30.59 -6.18 11.44
CA ILE A 177 29.94 -5.13 10.67
C ILE A 177 30.52 -3.74 10.96
N THR A 178 30.68 -2.94 9.92
CA THR A 178 31.16 -1.56 10.05
C THR A 178 30.06 -0.64 10.55
N ALA A 179 30.42 0.48 11.21
CA ALA A 179 29.46 1.51 11.62
C ALA A 179 28.64 2.04 10.43
N ASP A 180 29.25 2.10 9.26
CA ASP A 180 28.65 2.54 8.01
C ASP A 180 27.62 1.53 7.47
N GLY A 181 27.90 0.22 7.58
CA GLY A 181 26.93 -0.84 7.29
C GLY A 181 25.75 -0.85 8.26
N MET A 182 26.03 -0.66 9.56
CA MET A 182 24.97 -0.53 10.57
C MET A 182 24.02 0.64 10.28
N ARG A 183 24.56 1.80 9.87
CA ARG A 183 23.76 2.98 9.52
C ARG A 183 22.84 2.71 8.32
N LEU A 184 23.35 2.08 7.26
CA LEU A 184 22.55 1.73 6.09
C LEU A 184 21.43 0.74 6.44
N HIS A 185 21.70 -0.25 7.29
CA HIS A 185 20.65 -1.14 7.78
C HIS A 185 19.58 -0.39 8.58
N LEU A 186 19.96 0.53 9.47
CA LEU A 186 19.00 1.34 10.22
C LEU A 186 18.15 2.24 9.29
N ASP A 187 18.74 2.76 8.21
CA ASP A 187 17.97 3.50 7.20
C ASP A 187 17.00 2.59 6.42
N ALA A 188 17.37 1.32 6.18
CA ALA A 188 16.46 0.32 5.61
C ALA A 188 15.31 -0.02 6.56
N VAL A 189 15.59 -0.15 7.86
CA VAL A 189 14.56 -0.34 8.90
C VAL A 189 13.62 0.85 8.96
N ARG A 190 14.15 2.09 8.94
CA ARG A 190 13.33 3.31 8.88
C ARG A 190 12.43 3.33 7.64
N LEU A 191 12.95 2.91 6.49
CA LEU A 191 12.19 2.82 5.25
C LEU A 191 11.03 1.82 5.36
N ALA A 192 11.28 0.64 5.92
CA ALA A 192 10.24 -0.38 6.14
C ALA A 192 9.16 0.12 7.12
N LEU A 193 9.55 0.72 8.24
CA LEU A 193 8.62 1.30 9.22
C LEU A 193 7.78 2.44 8.62
N ALA A 194 8.41 3.36 7.88
CA ALA A 194 7.70 4.45 7.22
C ALA A 194 6.74 3.92 6.14
N SER A 195 7.12 2.86 5.42
CA SER A 195 6.26 2.18 4.46
C SER A 195 5.06 1.53 5.15
N ARG A 196 5.25 0.86 6.30
CA ARG A 196 4.16 0.30 7.10
C ARG A 196 3.21 1.39 7.59
N GLN A 197 3.72 2.50 8.11
CA GLN A 197 2.89 3.64 8.50
C GLN A 197 2.10 4.22 7.31
N ALA A 198 2.70 4.28 6.12
CA ALA A 198 2.00 4.71 4.90
C ALA A 198 0.91 3.71 4.47
N LEU A 199 1.12 2.40 4.64
CA LEU A 199 0.10 1.37 4.42
C LEU A 199 -1.07 1.51 5.41
N ASP A 200 -0.78 1.70 6.69
CA ASP A 200 -1.81 1.91 7.72
C ASP A 200 -2.64 3.15 7.40
N ARG A 201 -1.97 4.22 6.94
CA ARG A 201 -2.66 5.43 6.50
C ARG A 201 -3.51 5.20 5.26
N LEU A 202 -2.99 4.49 4.26
CA LEU A 202 -3.76 4.12 3.07
C LEU A 202 -5.06 3.40 3.46
N VAL A 203 -4.97 2.38 4.34
CA VAL A 203 -6.14 1.66 4.85
C VAL A 203 -7.10 2.62 5.56
N THR A 204 -6.57 3.50 6.41
CA THR A 204 -7.37 4.50 7.13
C THR A 204 -8.13 5.41 6.17
N VAL A 205 -7.46 6.01 5.20
CA VAL A 205 -8.05 6.92 4.20
C VAL A 205 -9.15 6.23 3.39
N ILE A 206 -8.95 4.95 3.05
CA ILE A 206 -9.95 4.18 2.30
C ILE A 206 -11.19 3.93 3.16
N VAL A 207 -11.01 3.50 4.41
CA VAL A 207 -12.12 3.20 5.32
C VAL A 207 -12.89 4.49 5.69
N THR A 208 -12.18 5.56 6.05
CA THR A 208 -12.80 6.85 6.41
C THR A 208 -13.49 7.48 5.20
N GLY A 209 -12.83 7.51 4.04
CA GLY A 209 -13.40 8.02 2.81
C GLY A 209 -14.66 7.25 2.38
N ALA A 210 -14.65 5.92 2.47
CA ALA A 210 -15.84 5.11 2.15
C ALA A 210 -16.99 5.37 3.12
N LEU A 211 -16.69 5.55 4.42
CA LEU A 211 -17.69 5.90 5.43
C LEU A 211 -18.30 7.27 5.17
N GLU A 212 -17.48 8.29 4.95
CA GLU A 212 -17.93 9.65 4.68
C GLU A 212 -18.78 9.73 3.41
N LEU A 213 -18.35 9.08 2.32
CA LEU A 213 -19.12 9.05 1.08
C LEU A 213 -20.44 8.28 1.24
N ALA A 214 -20.47 7.19 2.02
CA ALA A 214 -21.71 6.48 2.30
C ALA A 214 -22.73 7.37 3.02
N VAL A 215 -22.27 8.17 3.98
CA VAL A 215 -23.10 9.14 4.71
C VAL A 215 -23.60 10.23 3.75
N LYS A 216 -22.72 10.85 2.97
CA LYS A 216 -23.07 11.90 2.00
C LYS A 216 -24.03 11.43 0.91
N ALA A 217 -23.86 10.19 0.45
CA ALA A 217 -24.73 9.58 -0.56
C ALA A 217 -26.07 9.07 0.01
N GLY A 218 -26.25 9.10 1.34
CA GLY A 218 -27.46 8.59 1.99
C GLY A 218 -27.64 7.08 1.77
N ILE A 219 -26.56 6.30 1.80
CA ILE A 219 -26.58 4.85 1.58
C ILE A 219 -26.35 4.13 2.93
N PRO A 220 -27.41 3.75 3.68
CA PRO A 220 -27.28 2.91 4.85
C PRO A 220 -26.51 1.62 4.54
N GLY A 221 -25.42 1.37 5.26
CA GLY A 221 -24.55 0.22 5.02
C GLY A 221 -23.67 0.30 3.76
N GLY A 222 -23.71 1.42 3.01
CA GLY A 222 -22.99 1.58 1.75
C GLY A 222 -21.47 1.68 1.87
N HIS A 223 -20.96 1.91 3.07
CA HIS A 223 -19.52 2.06 3.32
C HIS A 223 -18.73 0.82 2.92
N VAL A 224 -19.26 -0.39 3.13
CA VAL A 224 -18.59 -1.64 2.71
C VAL A 224 -18.42 -1.68 1.20
N LEU A 225 -19.44 -1.28 0.45
CA LEU A 225 -19.46 -1.35 -1.02
C LEU A 225 -18.68 -0.23 -1.69
N LEU A 226 -18.42 0.85 -0.95
CA LEU A 226 -17.59 1.96 -1.42
C LEU A 226 -16.10 1.71 -1.21
N LEU A 227 -15.69 0.71 -0.42
CA LEU A 227 -14.27 0.41 -0.19
C LEU A 227 -13.48 0.17 -1.49
N PRO A 228 -13.94 -0.66 -2.45
CA PRO A 228 -13.21 -0.86 -3.70
C PRO A 228 -13.10 0.43 -4.54
N ALA A 229 -14.16 1.24 -4.57
CA ALA A 229 -14.21 2.49 -5.31
C ALA A 229 -13.20 3.51 -4.76
N VAL A 230 -13.20 3.69 -3.43
CA VAL A 230 -12.26 4.60 -2.76
C VAL A 230 -10.82 4.08 -2.86
N TYR A 231 -10.61 2.77 -2.74
CA TYR A 231 -9.30 2.17 -2.98
C TYR A 231 -8.77 2.48 -4.39
N ARG A 232 -9.59 2.28 -5.42
CA ARG A 232 -9.23 2.63 -6.81
C ARG A 232 -8.88 4.11 -6.96
N TYR A 233 -9.69 5.00 -6.39
CA TYR A 233 -9.42 6.44 -6.40
C TYR A 233 -8.06 6.79 -5.80
N VAL A 234 -7.78 6.30 -4.59
CA VAL A 234 -6.51 6.57 -3.91
C VAL A 234 -5.34 5.95 -4.67
N ARG A 235 -5.50 4.76 -5.25
CA ARG A 235 -4.50 4.12 -6.11
C ARG A 235 -4.19 4.94 -7.35
N THR A 236 -5.19 5.47 -8.04
CA THR A 236 -4.98 6.35 -9.21
C THR A 236 -4.19 7.59 -8.81
N ILE A 237 -4.48 8.21 -7.66
CA ILE A 237 -3.73 9.36 -7.15
C ILE A 237 -2.25 9.01 -6.89
N LEU A 238 -1.98 7.83 -6.32
CA LEU A 238 -0.61 7.38 -6.06
C LEU A 238 0.13 7.01 -7.35
N GLN A 239 -0.55 6.44 -8.34
CA GLN A 239 0.03 6.15 -9.65
C GLN A 239 0.41 7.42 -10.41
N GLN A 240 -0.41 8.47 -10.34
CA GLN A 240 -0.08 9.78 -10.93
C GLN A 240 1.23 10.35 -10.38
N LEU A 241 1.50 10.17 -9.08
CA LEU A 241 2.77 10.59 -8.48
C LEU A 241 3.96 9.85 -9.12
N GLN A 242 3.82 8.54 -9.33
CA GLN A 242 4.88 7.71 -9.93
C GLN A 242 5.13 8.04 -11.40
N GLU A 243 4.09 8.41 -12.15
CA GLU A 243 4.20 8.81 -13.55
C GLU A 243 4.92 10.16 -13.70
N LEU A 244 4.60 11.13 -12.83
CA LEU A 244 5.28 12.43 -12.83
C LEU A 244 6.79 12.29 -12.59
N GLU A 245 7.19 11.41 -11.66
CA GLU A 245 8.60 11.12 -11.39
C GLU A 245 9.32 10.40 -12.55
N ARG A 246 8.61 9.71 -13.45
CA ARG A 246 9.23 9.08 -14.63
C ARG A 246 9.51 10.07 -15.75
N VAL A 247 8.83 11.21 -15.75
CA VAL A 247 8.90 12.23 -16.82
C VAL A 247 9.80 13.40 -16.43
N SER A 248 10.01 13.63 -15.13
CA SER A 248 10.95 14.63 -14.57
C SER A 248 12.38 14.12 -14.52
#